data_AF-A0AAW0AXV2-F1
#
_entry.id   AF-A0AAW0AXV2-F1
#
_cell.length_a   1.000
_cell.length_b   1.000
_cell.length_c   1.000
_cell.angle_alpha   90.00
_cell.angle_beta   90.00
_cell.angle_gamma   90.00
#
_symmetry.space_group_name_H-M   'P 1'
#
loop_
_entity.id
_entity.type
_entity.pdbx_description
1 polymer ?
#
loop_
_entity_poly.entity_id
_entity_poly.type
_entity_poly.pdbx_seq_one_letter_code
_entity_poly.pdbx_strand_id
1 'polypeptide(L)'
;MVSYKYIVSLLPLVLAAPVNASPASYNANAPLQEITKRQCSRTYTVVGGDTCFAIEGKTGVSDADLHASNPSINSGCTNLQIGQVLCLSGGSSGSCTQTYTVVGGDTCSVIESRTGVSDANLHAMNPAINSGCTNLQVGQVLCVSGGSGGGGGGGGGGGGSGTTYTGIATYYNPNGGFGACGSVLQNSDMIVGLGPAHYNGGAHCGKTVAVTYGGKTISVTVADLCPGCQGAEGIDLTEVAMSMLDANYIFDGKITVQWTLPN
;
A
#
# COMPACT_ATOMS: atom_id res chain seq x y z
N MET A 1 32.38 89.67 -10.56
CA MET A 1 31.06 89.01 -10.44
C MET A 1 31.19 87.62 -11.03
N VAL A 2 30.71 86.63 -10.30
CA VAL A 2 31.28 85.27 -10.22
C VAL A 2 30.81 84.36 -11.37
N SER A 3 31.79 83.66 -11.94
CA SER A 3 31.69 82.59 -12.94
C SER A 3 31.21 81.30 -12.26
N TYR A 4 30.07 80.75 -12.69
CA TYR A 4 29.65 79.42 -12.25
C TYR A 4 30.33 78.36 -13.13
N LYS A 5 31.42 77.81 -12.59
CA LYS A 5 32.17 76.68 -13.10
C LYS A 5 31.29 75.43 -13.14
N TYR A 6 31.28 74.76 -14.30
CA TYR A 6 30.89 73.37 -14.44
C TYR A 6 31.70 72.50 -13.47
N ILE A 7 31.03 71.85 -12.52
CA ILE A 7 31.61 70.76 -11.74
C ILE A 7 30.97 69.47 -12.25
N VAL A 8 31.58 68.91 -13.28
CA VAL A 8 31.40 67.49 -13.63
C VAL A 8 32.12 66.71 -12.53
N SER A 9 31.36 66.26 -11.53
CA SER A 9 31.87 65.40 -10.46
C SER A 9 32.28 64.06 -11.07
N LEU A 10 33.59 63.88 -11.24
CA LEU A 10 34.22 62.60 -11.52
C LEU A 10 33.96 61.67 -10.33
N LEU A 11 32.95 60.80 -10.44
CA LEU A 11 32.91 59.59 -9.62
C LEU A 11 34.09 58.69 -10.03
N PRO A 12 34.80 58.08 -9.06
CA PRO A 12 35.88 57.17 -9.37
C PRO A 12 35.34 55.98 -10.16
N LEU A 13 35.94 55.74 -11.33
CA LEU A 13 35.78 54.52 -12.10
C LEU A 13 36.32 53.37 -11.24
N VAL A 14 35.45 52.75 -10.45
CA VAL A 14 35.79 51.49 -9.79
C VAL A 14 35.97 50.48 -10.93
N LEU A 15 37.21 50.03 -11.14
CA LEU A 15 37.46 48.81 -11.90
C LEU A 15 36.70 47.69 -11.19
N ALA A 16 35.50 47.39 -11.67
CA ALA A 16 34.89 46.11 -11.41
C ALA A 16 35.85 45.06 -11.99
N ALA A 17 36.44 44.26 -11.11
CA ALA A 17 37.02 42.99 -11.51
C ALA A 17 36.01 42.26 -12.40
N PRO A 18 36.44 41.48 -13.41
CA PRO A 18 35.51 40.69 -14.20
C PRO A 18 34.78 39.75 -13.24
N VAL A 19 33.54 40.08 -12.91
CA VAL A 19 32.61 39.10 -12.36
C VAL A 19 32.34 38.15 -13.51
N ASN A 20 33.15 37.10 -13.56
CA ASN A 20 32.82 35.87 -14.27
C ASN A 20 31.68 35.18 -13.50
N ALA A 21 30.57 35.89 -13.31
CA ALA A 21 29.31 35.32 -12.90
C ALA A 21 28.71 34.70 -14.16
N SER A 22 29.12 33.45 -14.42
CA SER A 22 28.37 32.59 -15.31
C SER A 22 26.90 32.69 -14.89
N PRO A 23 25.93 32.90 -15.80
CA PRO A 23 24.54 32.68 -15.44
C PRO A 23 24.49 31.23 -14.93
N ALA A 24 24.22 31.05 -13.64
CA ALA A 24 23.84 29.77 -13.11
C ALA A 24 22.55 29.42 -13.84
N SER A 25 22.68 28.65 -14.90
CA SER A 25 21.59 28.03 -15.61
C SER A 25 20.84 27.21 -14.57
N TYR A 26 19.68 27.69 -14.13
CA TYR A 26 18.70 26.82 -13.49
C TYR A 26 18.23 25.86 -14.59
N ASN A 27 18.91 24.71 -14.66
CA ASN A 27 18.55 23.63 -15.53
C ASN A 27 17.23 23.03 -15.04
N ALA A 28 16.13 23.27 -15.77
CA ALA A 28 14.82 22.68 -15.49
C ALA A 28 14.81 21.13 -15.54
N ASN A 29 15.90 20.50 -16.02
CA ASN A 29 16.08 19.05 -16.03
C ASN A 29 16.85 18.52 -14.81
N ALA A 30 17.29 19.36 -13.87
CA ALA A 30 17.99 18.90 -12.67
C ALA A 30 17.19 17.88 -11.82
N PRO A 31 15.84 17.98 -11.67
CA PRO A 31 15.06 16.95 -10.99
C PRO A 31 15.07 15.62 -11.77
N LEU A 32 15.04 15.66 -13.10
CA LEU A 32 14.99 14.46 -13.96
C LEU A 32 16.36 13.78 -14.13
N GLN A 33 17.46 14.50 -13.92
CA GLN A 33 18.82 13.95 -14.04
C GLN A 33 19.21 13.07 -12.83
N GLU A 34 18.74 13.37 -11.62
CA GLU A 34 18.96 12.53 -10.43
C GLU A 34 18.10 11.24 -10.45
N ILE A 35 16.94 11.28 -11.10
CA ILE A 35 16.00 10.14 -11.23
C ILE A 35 16.56 9.08 -12.19
N THR A 36 17.30 9.50 -13.22
CA THR A 36 17.91 8.60 -14.22
C THR A 36 19.12 7.85 -13.65
N LYS A 37 19.84 8.43 -12.68
CA LYS A 37 20.98 7.81 -11.99
C LYS A 37 20.56 6.76 -10.94
N ARG A 38 19.33 6.82 -10.44
CA ARG A 38 18.75 5.92 -9.42
C ARG A 38 18.04 4.68 -9.96
N GLN A 39 17.99 4.47 -11.28
CA GLN A 39 17.15 3.43 -11.94
C GLN A 39 15.69 3.47 -11.45
N CYS A 40 15.10 4.67 -11.47
CA CYS A 40 13.72 4.82 -11.10
C CYS A 40 12.79 4.54 -12.29
N SER A 41 12.19 3.35 -12.35
CA SER A 41 11.23 2.96 -13.38
C SER A 41 9.79 3.36 -13.06
N ARG A 42 9.49 3.63 -11.78
CA ARG A 42 8.16 4.04 -11.32
C ARG A 42 8.28 5.28 -10.45
N THR A 43 7.55 6.33 -10.79
CA THR A 43 7.57 7.61 -10.09
C THR A 43 6.17 8.02 -9.62
N TYR A 44 6.12 8.92 -8.65
CA TYR A 44 4.91 9.57 -8.16
C TYR A 44 5.13 11.08 -8.07
N THR A 45 4.16 11.89 -8.46
CA THR A 45 4.23 13.35 -8.31
C THR A 45 3.39 13.76 -7.11
N VAL A 46 4.03 14.38 -6.11
CA VAL A 46 3.38 14.87 -4.90
C VAL A 46 2.31 15.89 -5.23
N VAL A 47 1.11 15.69 -4.69
CA VAL A 47 -0.02 16.63 -4.76
C VAL A 47 -0.34 17.20 -3.37
N GLY A 48 -1.17 18.24 -3.33
CA GLY A 48 -1.59 18.86 -2.08
C GLY A 48 -2.31 17.87 -1.16
N GLY A 49 -1.87 17.77 0.08
CA GLY A 49 -2.45 16.87 1.10
C GLY A 49 -1.82 15.48 1.18
N ASP A 50 -0.78 15.19 0.38
CA ASP A 50 -0.06 13.93 0.48
C ASP A 50 0.78 13.83 1.77
N THR A 51 0.78 12.63 2.33
CA THR A 51 1.65 12.14 3.42
C THR A 51 2.35 10.86 2.96
N CYS A 52 3.36 10.34 3.68
CA CYS A 52 3.97 9.04 3.31
C CYS A 52 2.87 7.97 3.19
N PHE A 53 2.05 7.87 4.23
CA PHE A 53 0.90 6.99 4.32
C PHE A 53 -0.06 7.11 3.13
N ALA A 54 -0.44 8.31 2.72
CA ALA A 54 -1.37 8.50 1.61
C ALA A 54 -0.75 8.09 0.26
N ILE A 55 0.56 8.31 0.09
CA ILE A 55 1.29 7.92 -1.12
C ILE A 55 1.47 6.40 -1.16
N GLU A 56 1.84 5.78 -0.04
CA GLU A 56 1.97 4.34 0.13
C GLU A 56 0.66 3.63 -0.21
N GLY A 57 -0.45 4.05 0.41
CA GLY A 57 -1.76 3.46 0.14
C GLY A 57 -2.19 3.60 -1.33
N LYS A 58 -1.88 4.73 -1.99
CA LYS A 58 -2.20 4.96 -3.41
C LYS A 58 -1.33 4.15 -4.37
N THR A 59 -0.07 3.92 -4.02
CA THR A 59 0.94 3.43 -4.98
C THR A 59 1.42 2.01 -4.68
N GLY A 60 1.10 1.48 -3.50
CA GLY A 60 1.54 0.18 -3.02
C GLY A 60 3.04 0.10 -2.72
N VAL A 61 3.76 1.22 -2.70
CA VAL A 61 5.14 1.27 -2.22
C VAL A 61 5.13 1.11 -0.69
N SER A 62 6.10 0.39 -0.13
CA SER A 62 6.28 0.36 1.31
C SER A 62 6.89 1.67 1.81
N ASP A 63 6.61 2.05 3.06
CA ASP A 63 7.27 3.20 3.71
C ASP A 63 8.80 3.11 3.61
N ALA A 64 9.35 1.91 3.81
CA ALA A 64 10.78 1.67 3.74
C ALA A 64 11.35 1.89 2.34
N ASP A 65 10.70 1.36 1.31
CA ASP A 65 11.13 1.56 -0.07
C ASP A 65 10.99 3.03 -0.48
N LEU A 66 9.94 3.72 -0.01
CA LEU A 66 9.73 5.14 -0.28
C LEU A 66 10.87 5.98 0.30
N HIS A 67 11.24 5.75 1.56
CA HIS A 67 12.35 6.47 2.22
C HIS A 67 13.72 6.07 1.66
N ALA A 68 13.95 4.79 1.36
CA ALA A 68 15.21 4.31 0.77
C ALA A 68 15.43 4.92 -0.63
N SER A 69 14.36 4.99 -1.43
CA SER A 69 14.40 5.55 -2.79
C SER A 69 14.53 7.07 -2.79
N ASN A 70 14.09 7.75 -1.73
CA ASN A 70 14.04 9.21 -1.64
C ASN A 70 14.67 9.74 -0.34
N PRO A 71 16.00 9.64 -0.13
CA PRO A 71 16.65 10.05 1.12
C PRO A 71 16.52 11.53 1.49
N SER A 72 15.98 12.36 0.60
CA SER A 72 15.67 13.77 0.87
C SER A 72 14.34 13.97 1.61
N ILE A 73 13.45 12.98 1.65
CA ILE A 73 12.22 13.04 2.46
C ILE A 73 12.55 12.65 3.90
N ASN A 74 11.96 13.36 4.87
CA ASN A 74 12.09 12.99 6.28
C ASN A 74 11.10 11.88 6.66
N SER A 75 11.32 11.24 7.81
CA SER A 75 10.54 10.10 8.29
C SER A 75 9.03 10.34 8.49
N GLY A 76 8.59 11.60 8.46
CA GLY A 76 7.17 11.96 8.57
C GLY A 76 6.59 12.50 7.28
N CYS A 77 7.33 12.51 6.17
CA CYS A 77 6.99 13.20 4.93
C CYS A 77 6.52 14.66 5.13
N THR A 78 6.96 15.33 6.19
CA THR A 78 6.52 16.70 6.50
C THR A 78 7.21 17.75 5.63
N ASN A 79 8.24 17.34 4.89
CA ASN A 79 9.00 18.18 3.97
C ASN A 79 8.68 17.91 2.48
N LEU A 80 7.60 17.19 2.18
CA LEU A 80 7.14 16.99 0.81
C LEU A 80 6.72 18.33 0.17
N GLN A 81 7.12 18.54 -1.08
CA GLN A 81 6.75 19.72 -1.86
C GLN A 81 5.77 19.35 -2.97
N ILE A 82 4.71 20.15 -3.14
CA ILE A 82 3.77 19.94 -4.26
C ILE A 82 4.53 20.02 -5.59
N GLY A 83 4.34 19.02 -6.45
CA GLY A 83 5.08 18.87 -7.72
C GLY A 83 6.42 18.14 -7.59
N GLN A 84 6.87 17.79 -6.38
CA GLN A 84 8.05 16.94 -6.18
C GLN A 84 7.81 15.56 -6.79
N VAL A 85 8.74 15.08 -7.60
CA VAL A 85 8.70 13.73 -8.16
C VAL A 85 9.46 12.79 -7.23
N LEU A 86 8.76 11.83 -6.65
CA LEU A 86 9.30 10.76 -5.83
C LEU A 86 9.55 9.52 -6.68
N CYS A 87 10.61 8.81 -6.34
CA CYS A 87 10.89 7.50 -6.86
C CYS A 87 10.16 6.42 -6.05
N LEU A 88 9.38 5.58 -6.72
CA LEU A 88 8.66 4.45 -6.12
C LEU A 88 9.34 3.10 -6.35
N SER A 89 10.51 3.11 -7.00
CA SER A 89 11.26 1.93 -7.40
C SER A 89 12.75 2.19 -7.13
N GLY A 90 13.19 1.98 -5.88
CA GLY A 90 14.59 2.13 -5.50
C GLY A 90 15.33 0.79 -5.55
N GLY A 91 16.42 0.77 -6.31
CA GLY A 91 17.25 -0.38 -6.66
C GLY A 91 17.62 -1.38 -5.55
N SER A 92 17.34 -2.65 -5.86
CA SER A 92 18.27 -3.79 -5.79
C SER A 92 19.19 -3.94 -4.57
N SER A 93 18.62 -3.90 -3.37
CA SER A 93 19.06 -4.74 -2.25
C SER A 93 17.93 -4.81 -1.22
N GLY A 94 17.02 -5.79 -1.38
CA GLY A 94 15.88 -6.00 -0.49
C GLY A 94 14.54 -5.45 -0.98
N SER A 95 14.28 -5.40 -2.30
CA SER A 95 13.00 -4.92 -2.84
C SER A 95 11.84 -5.66 -2.20
N CYS A 96 10.89 -4.94 -1.62
CA CYS A 96 9.70 -5.56 -1.09
C CYS A 96 8.96 -6.34 -2.19
N THR A 97 8.88 -7.65 -2.05
CA THR A 97 8.20 -8.55 -2.98
C THR A 97 6.76 -8.78 -2.58
N GLN A 98 6.42 -8.64 -1.28
CA GLN A 98 5.06 -8.72 -0.77
C GLN A 98 4.81 -7.62 0.24
N THR A 99 3.72 -6.90 0.07
CA THR A 99 3.24 -5.89 1.02
C THR A 99 1.99 -6.37 1.76
N TYR A 100 1.76 -5.79 2.93
CA TYR A 100 0.59 -5.99 3.78
C TYR A 100 0.04 -4.63 4.18
N THR A 101 -1.26 -4.44 4.04
CA THR A 101 -1.91 -3.20 4.47
C THR A 101 -2.46 -3.39 5.88
N VAL A 102 -2.01 -2.57 6.83
CA VAL A 102 -2.44 -2.58 8.24
C VAL A 102 -3.94 -2.37 8.32
N VAL A 103 -4.61 -3.21 9.10
CA VAL A 103 -6.04 -3.08 9.43
C VAL A 103 -6.24 -2.78 10.92
N GLY A 104 -7.46 -2.38 11.28
CA GLY A 104 -7.80 -2.07 12.68
C GLY A 104 -7.60 -3.28 13.59
N GLY A 105 -6.85 -3.11 14.68
CA GLY A 105 -6.55 -4.16 15.64
C GLY A 105 -5.27 -4.96 15.35
N ASP A 106 -4.52 -4.60 14.30
CA ASP A 106 -3.23 -5.24 14.03
C ASP A 106 -2.18 -4.94 15.10
N THR A 107 -1.47 -5.99 15.47
CA THR A 107 -0.20 -5.96 16.23
C THR A 107 0.87 -6.64 15.39
N CYS A 108 2.16 -6.52 15.76
CA CYS A 108 3.23 -7.23 15.06
C CYS A 108 2.90 -8.72 14.95
N SER A 109 2.50 -9.34 16.06
CA SER A 109 2.18 -10.78 16.11
C SER A 109 1.01 -11.19 15.21
N VAL A 110 0.00 -10.34 15.07
CA VAL A 110 -1.12 -10.61 14.13
C VAL A 110 -0.62 -10.57 12.69
N ILE A 111 0.20 -9.57 12.34
CA ILE A 111 0.77 -9.42 11.00
C ILE A 111 1.71 -10.58 10.67
N GLU A 112 2.58 -10.97 11.61
CA GLU A 112 3.46 -12.13 11.51
C GLU A 112 2.65 -13.40 11.22
N SER A 113 1.60 -13.65 12.01
CA SER A 113 0.77 -14.86 11.83
C SER A 113 0.05 -14.90 10.48
N ARG A 114 -0.36 -13.73 9.94
CA ARG A 114 -1.10 -13.62 8.68
C ARG A 114 -0.20 -13.71 7.45
N THR A 115 1.03 -13.21 7.56
CA THR A 115 1.91 -13.03 6.40
C THR A 115 3.08 -14.00 6.38
N GLY A 116 3.35 -14.67 7.52
CA GLY A 116 4.49 -15.57 7.70
C GLY A 116 5.83 -14.85 7.85
N VAL A 117 5.84 -13.52 7.93
CA VAL A 117 7.05 -12.75 8.25
C VAL A 117 7.40 -12.95 9.72
N SER A 118 8.69 -12.99 10.06
CA SER A 118 9.13 -12.96 11.46
C SER A 118 9.14 -11.51 11.98
N ASP A 119 8.90 -11.31 13.28
CA ASP A 119 9.05 -10.01 13.95
C ASP A 119 10.34 -9.28 13.56
N ALA A 120 11.47 -10.00 13.60
CA ALA A 120 12.78 -9.47 13.22
C ALA A 120 12.80 -8.97 11.77
N ASN A 121 12.23 -9.73 10.83
CA ASN A 121 12.17 -9.33 9.43
C ASN A 121 11.15 -8.21 9.20
N LEU A 122 10.03 -8.22 9.91
CA LEU A 122 9.01 -7.16 9.85
C LEU A 122 9.60 -5.82 10.27
N HIS A 123 10.35 -5.78 11.39
CA HIS A 123 11.04 -4.58 11.84
C HIS A 123 12.23 -4.20 10.95
N ALA A 124 12.98 -5.17 10.45
CA ALA A 124 14.10 -4.91 9.55
C ALA A 124 13.64 -4.29 8.22
N MET A 125 12.51 -4.77 7.68
CA MET A 125 11.94 -4.27 6.42
C MET A 125 11.05 -3.04 6.60
N ASN A 126 10.63 -2.72 7.83
CA ASN A 126 9.81 -1.53 8.12
C ASN A 126 10.35 -0.73 9.31
N PRO A 127 11.53 -0.09 9.19
CA PRO A 127 12.18 0.58 10.33
C PRO A 127 11.37 1.72 10.97
N ALA A 128 10.36 2.23 10.28
CA ALA A 128 9.45 3.25 10.80
C ALA A 128 8.44 2.71 11.83
N ILE A 129 8.18 1.39 11.87
CA ILE A 129 7.33 0.79 12.91
C ILE A 129 8.17 0.63 14.19
N ASN A 130 7.62 1.04 15.33
CA ASN A 130 8.28 0.83 16.61
C ASN A 130 8.20 -0.64 17.03
N SER A 131 9.05 -1.04 17.98
CA SER A 131 9.16 -2.44 18.45
C SER A 131 7.89 -3.03 19.06
N GLY A 132 6.86 -2.22 19.30
CA GLY A 132 5.56 -2.67 19.82
C GLY A 132 4.44 -2.63 18.79
N CYS A 133 4.71 -2.25 17.53
CA CYS A 133 3.70 -1.94 16.51
C CYS A 133 2.60 -0.99 17.01
N THR A 134 2.89 -0.12 17.98
CA THR A 134 1.89 0.78 18.58
C THR A 134 1.65 2.05 17.75
N ASN A 135 2.51 2.30 16.77
CA ASN A 135 2.38 3.40 15.82
C ASN A 135 1.84 2.96 14.45
N LEU A 136 1.33 1.73 14.34
CA LEU A 136 0.67 1.27 13.12
C LEU A 136 -0.59 2.08 12.84
N GLN A 137 -0.74 2.50 11.59
CA GLN A 137 -1.91 3.25 11.13
C GLN A 137 -2.74 2.38 10.20
N VAL A 138 -4.05 2.29 10.45
CA VAL A 138 -4.96 1.57 9.54
C VAL A 138 -4.82 2.13 8.13
N GLY A 139 -4.52 1.28 7.15
CA GLY A 139 -4.22 1.63 5.76
C GLY A 139 -2.73 1.74 5.42
N GLN A 140 -1.84 1.58 6.40
CA GLN A 140 -0.39 1.69 6.20
C GLN A 140 0.13 0.47 5.46
N VAL A 141 0.96 0.65 4.45
CA VAL A 141 1.49 -0.46 3.64
C VAL A 141 2.86 -0.87 4.19
N LEU A 142 2.91 -2.03 4.82
CA LEU A 142 4.12 -2.64 5.33
C LEU A 142 4.71 -3.61 4.32
N CYS A 143 6.03 -3.69 4.28
CA CYS A 143 6.72 -4.77 3.61
C CYS A 143 6.76 -6.03 4.46
N VAL A 144 6.31 -7.16 3.92
CA VAL A 144 6.27 -8.46 4.65
C VAL A 144 7.08 -9.55 3.97
N SER A 145 7.63 -9.28 2.78
CA SER A 145 8.64 -10.13 2.14
C SER A 145 9.55 -9.27 1.26
N GLY A 146 10.84 -9.58 1.22
CA GLY A 146 11.83 -8.84 0.44
C GLY A 146 12.79 -9.76 -0.32
N GLY A 147 13.25 -9.29 -1.49
CA GLY A 147 14.22 -9.99 -2.33
C GLY A 147 15.66 -9.84 -1.84
N SER A 148 16.15 -10.86 -1.13
CA SER A 148 17.55 -11.32 -0.98
C SER A 148 18.09 -11.35 0.47
N GLY A 149 18.35 -12.58 0.98
CA GLY A 149 19.18 -12.84 2.17
C GLY A 149 18.55 -13.82 3.18
N GLY A 150 18.81 -15.11 3.01
CA GLY A 150 18.09 -16.21 3.69
C GLY A 150 18.33 -16.42 5.19
N GLY A 151 17.36 -17.12 5.79
CA GLY A 151 17.38 -17.70 7.13
C GLY A 151 15.99 -18.28 7.42
N GLY A 152 15.87 -19.61 7.37
CA GLY A 152 14.61 -20.32 7.11
C GLY A 152 13.64 -20.49 8.28
N GLY A 153 12.45 -20.97 7.91
CA GLY A 153 11.40 -21.40 8.82
C GLY A 153 10.17 -21.79 8.00
N GLY A 154 10.14 -23.02 7.51
CA GLY A 154 9.08 -23.51 6.62
C GLY A 154 7.69 -23.53 7.28
N GLY A 155 6.68 -23.26 6.45
CA GLY A 155 5.28 -23.57 6.69
C GLY A 155 4.65 -23.91 5.35
N GLY A 156 4.35 -25.18 5.15
CA GLY A 156 4.06 -25.78 3.85
C GLY A 156 2.93 -25.10 3.07
N GLY A 157 3.23 -24.77 1.82
CA GLY A 157 2.22 -24.58 0.78
C GLY A 157 1.50 -25.89 0.52
N GLY A 158 0.48 -26.18 1.32
CA GLY A 158 -0.55 -27.14 0.96
C GLY A 158 -1.41 -26.51 -0.12
N GLY A 159 -1.12 -26.81 -1.39
CA GLY A 159 -2.08 -26.64 -2.47
C GLY A 159 -3.28 -27.53 -2.18
N GLY A 160 -4.26 -27.00 -1.46
CA GLY A 160 -5.46 -27.72 -1.09
C GLY A 160 -6.27 -28.04 -2.33
N SER A 161 -6.48 -29.33 -2.60
CA SER A 161 -7.47 -29.80 -3.56
C SER A 161 -8.85 -29.27 -3.12
N GLY A 162 -9.44 -28.41 -3.93
CA GLY A 162 -10.74 -27.80 -3.68
C GLY A 162 -11.49 -27.60 -4.99
N THR A 163 -12.80 -27.46 -4.91
CA THR A 163 -13.64 -27.22 -6.08
C THR A 163 -13.69 -25.73 -6.36
N THR A 164 -13.41 -25.34 -7.60
CA THR A 164 -13.45 -23.94 -8.04
C THR A 164 -14.77 -23.63 -8.73
N TYR A 165 -15.38 -22.53 -8.31
CA TYR A 165 -16.63 -21.99 -8.82
C TYR A 165 -16.40 -20.62 -9.44
N THR A 166 -17.31 -20.20 -10.31
CA THR A 166 -17.36 -18.83 -10.84
C THR A 166 -18.71 -18.23 -10.49
N GLY A 167 -18.70 -17.13 -9.75
CA GLY A 167 -19.90 -16.54 -9.19
C GLY A 167 -19.81 -15.03 -9.03
N ILE A 168 -20.93 -14.43 -8.66
CA ILE A 168 -20.98 -13.01 -8.35
C ILE A 168 -20.65 -12.84 -6.87
N ALA A 169 -19.60 -12.08 -6.57
CA ALA A 169 -19.35 -11.56 -5.24
C ALA A 169 -20.10 -10.24 -5.06
N THR A 170 -20.86 -10.14 -3.97
CA THR A 170 -21.34 -8.87 -3.41
C THR A 170 -20.60 -8.57 -2.11
N TYR A 171 -20.97 -7.50 -1.41
CA TYR A 171 -20.42 -7.22 -0.09
C TYR A 171 -21.47 -6.84 0.94
N TYR A 172 -21.16 -7.10 2.22
CA TYR A 172 -21.97 -6.71 3.36
C TYR A 172 -21.14 -6.23 4.55
N ASN A 173 -21.82 -5.60 5.50
CA ASN A 173 -21.26 -5.17 6.78
C ASN A 173 -22.00 -5.85 7.95
N PRO A 174 -21.36 -6.81 8.64
CA PRO A 174 -22.01 -7.54 9.74
C PRO A 174 -22.32 -6.69 10.97
N ASN A 175 -21.62 -5.57 11.19
CA ASN A 175 -21.81 -4.61 12.28
C ASN A 175 -21.84 -5.24 13.69
N GLY A 176 -21.01 -6.26 13.94
CA GLY A 176 -21.00 -6.98 15.22
C GLY A 176 -22.16 -7.97 15.38
N GLY A 177 -22.86 -8.30 14.29
CA GLY A 177 -23.92 -9.31 14.27
C GLY A 177 -23.37 -10.74 14.36
N PHE A 178 -24.24 -11.68 14.69
CA PHE A 178 -23.90 -13.11 14.64
C PHE A 178 -24.05 -13.65 13.22
N GLY A 179 -23.00 -14.26 12.70
CA GLY A 179 -23.07 -15.04 11.47
C GLY A 179 -23.73 -16.39 11.69
N ALA A 180 -24.21 -17.01 10.62
CA ALA A 180 -24.80 -18.34 10.64
C ALA A 180 -23.82 -19.44 11.10
N CYS A 181 -22.52 -19.17 11.13
CA CYS A 181 -21.52 -20.06 11.74
C CYS A 181 -21.39 -19.90 13.27
N GLY A 182 -22.24 -19.08 13.89
CA GLY A 182 -22.38 -18.99 15.35
C GLY A 182 -21.39 -18.05 16.04
N SER A 183 -20.58 -17.31 15.29
CA SER A 183 -19.62 -16.33 15.82
C SER A 183 -20.07 -14.90 15.56
N VAL A 184 -19.67 -13.98 16.44
CA VAL A 184 -19.82 -12.54 16.21
C VAL A 184 -18.88 -12.11 15.10
N LEU A 185 -19.40 -11.40 14.11
CA LEU A 185 -18.69 -10.96 12.92
C LEU A 185 -18.47 -9.44 12.94
N GLN A 186 -17.26 -9.00 12.63
CA GLN A 186 -16.89 -7.59 12.55
C GLN A 186 -16.77 -7.15 11.09
N ASN A 187 -17.01 -5.87 10.82
CA ASN A 187 -16.83 -5.30 9.46
C ASN A 187 -15.38 -5.44 8.96
N SER A 188 -14.44 -5.61 9.88
CA SER A 188 -13.01 -5.80 9.62
C SER A 188 -12.59 -7.26 9.38
N ASP A 189 -13.49 -8.23 9.53
CA ASP A 189 -13.13 -9.64 9.37
C ASP A 189 -13.00 -10.02 7.89
N MET A 190 -11.97 -10.77 7.52
CA MET A 190 -11.82 -11.34 6.16
C MET A 190 -12.69 -12.57 6.01
N ILE A 191 -14.01 -12.37 5.86
CA ILE A 191 -14.99 -13.44 5.88
C ILE A 191 -15.86 -13.43 4.63
N VAL A 192 -16.50 -14.57 4.40
CA VAL A 192 -17.46 -14.78 3.31
C VAL A 192 -18.73 -15.44 3.85
N GLY A 193 -19.87 -14.92 3.38
CA GLY A 193 -21.16 -15.58 3.41
C GLY A 193 -21.34 -16.45 2.17
N LEU A 194 -21.60 -17.73 2.36
CA LEU A 194 -21.85 -18.65 1.24
C LEU A 194 -23.34 -18.72 0.90
N GLY A 195 -23.68 -18.83 -0.38
CA GLY A 195 -25.04 -19.15 -0.81
C GLY A 195 -25.55 -20.49 -0.23
N PRO A 196 -26.88 -20.74 -0.14
CA PRO A 196 -27.42 -21.90 0.57
C PRO A 196 -26.87 -23.26 0.12
N ALA A 197 -26.63 -23.43 -1.18
CA ALA A 197 -26.07 -24.67 -1.73
C ALA A 197 -24.66 -24.97 -1.20
N HIS A 198 -23.83 -23.93 -1.05
CA HIS A 198 -22.43 -24.04 -0.63
C HIS A 198 -22.23 -23.89 0.86
N TYR A 199 -23.13 -23.19 1.55
CA TYR A 199 -23.16 -23.15 3.00
C TYR A 199 -23.45 -24.55 3.57
N ASN A 200 -24.31 -25.33 2.90
CA ASN A 200 -24.58 -26.75 3.20
C ASN A 200 -24.85 -27.00 4.69
N GLY A 201 -25.76 -26.22 5.28
CA GLY A 201 -26.10 -26.33 6.70
C GLY A 201 -24.95 -26.01 7.67
N GLY A 202 -23.93 -25.28 7.23
CA GLY A 202 -22.76 -24.91 8.02
C GLY A 202 -21.59 -25.90 7.92
N ALA A 203 -21.66 -26.90 7.04
CA ALA A 203 -20.59 -27.89 6.87
C ALA A 203 -19.23 -27.27 6.49
N HIS A 204 -19.23 -26.04 5.97
CA HIS A 204 -18.03 -25.31 5.58
C HIS A 204 -17.65 -24.18 6.53
N CYS A 205 -18.36 -23.99 7.65
CA CYS A 205 -18.03 -22.98 8.64
C CYS A 205 -16.57 -23.10 9.13
N GLY A 206 -15.86 -21.98 9.18
CA GLY A 206 -14.46 -21.91 9.58
C GLY A 206 -13.45 -22.35 8.51
N LYS A 207 -13.91 -22.93 7.39
CA LYS A 207 -13.01 -23.24 6.27
C LYS A 207 -12.55 -21.94 5.57
N THR A 208 -11.34 -21.97 5.04
CA THR A 208 -10.77 -20.86 4.25
C THR A 208 -11.04 -21.07 2.77
N VAL A 209 -11.63 -20.07 2.14
CA VAL A 209 -11.91 -20.00 0.69
C VAL A 209 -10.94 -19.03 0.05
N ALA A 210 -10.33 -19.44 -1.06
CA ALA A 210 -9.57 -18.52 -1.90
C ALA A 210 -10.51 -17.84 -2.90
N VAL A 211 -10.49 -16.52 -3.02
CA VAL A 211 -11.30 -15.75 -3.96
C VAL A 211 -10.39 -14.94 -4.86
N THR A 212 -10.61 -15.01 -6.17
CA THR A 212 -9.74 -14.43 -7.21
C THR A 212 -10.53 -13.51 -8.14
N TYR A 213 -10.03 -12.30 -8.36
CA TYR A 213 -10.55 -11.31 -9.29
C TYR A 213 -9.41 -10.49 -9.90
N GLY A 214 -9.43 -10.29 -11.21
CA GLY A 214 -8.45 -9.42 -11.88
C GLY A 214 -6.98 -9.82 -11.64
N GLY A 215 -6.70 -11.10 -11.41
CA GLY A 215 -5.36 -11.60 -11.09
C GLY A 215 -4.93 -11.45 -9.62
N LYS A 216 -5.78 -10.85 -8.76
CA LYS A 216 -5.57 -10.82 -7.30
C LYS A 216 -6.30 -11.98 -6.66
N THR A 217 -5.71 -12.58 -5.62
CA THR A 217 -6.33 -13.64 -4.82
C THR A 217 -6.27 -13.27 -3.35
N ILE A 218 -7.40 -13.40 -2.65
CA ILE A 218 -7.52 -13.24 -1.20
C ILE A 218 -7.99 -14.55 -0.56
N SER A 219 -7.67 -14.74 0.70
CA SER A 219 -8.18 -15.84 1.52
C SER A 219 -9.19 -15.30 2.52
N VAL A 220 -10.40 -15.87 2.56
CA VAL A 220 -11.49 -15.47 3.44
C VAL A 220 -12.06 -16.68 4.18
N THR A 221 -12.53 -16.49 5.41
CA THR A 221 -13.13 -17.55 6.22
C THR A 221 -14.64 -17.61 6.01
N VAL A 222 -15.19 -18.81 5.79
CA VAL A 222 -16.64 -19.02 5.76
C VAL A 222 -17.19 -18.79 7.15
N ALA A 223 -17.97 -17.72 7.32
CA ALA A 223 -18.48 -17.31 8.62
C ALA A 223 -19.99 -17.05 8.64
N ASP A 224 -20.61 -16.99 7.46
CA ASP A 224 -22.04 -16.71 7.34
C ASP A 224 -22.74 -17.49 6.23
N LEU A 225 -24.07 -17.49 6.30
CA LEU A 225 -24.97 -17.90 5.24
C LEU A 225 -25.47 -16.63 4.55
N CYS A 226 -25.43 -16.62 3.23
CA CYS A 226 -25.98 -15.57 2.39
C CYS A 226 -27.22 -16.08 1.64
N PRO A 227 -28.44 -15.93 2.17
CA PRO A 227 -29.65 -16.43 1.51
C PRO A 227 -29.96 -15.70 0.19
N GLY A 228 -29.50 -14.46 0.07
CA GLY A 228 -29.76 -13.57 -1.07
C GLY A 228 -28.64 -13.52 -2.12
N CYS A 229 -27.66 -14.42 -2.05
CA CYS A 229 -26.52 -14.39 -2.94
C CYS A 229 -26.93 -14.52 -4.41
N GLN A 230 -26.28 -13.75 -5.28
CA GLN A 230 -26.67 -13.65 -6.68
C GLN A 230 -26.23 -14.88 -7.47
N GLY A 231 -27.21 -15.69 -7.90
CA GLY A 231 -26.98 -16.92 -8.64
C GLY A 231 -26.56 -18.09 -7.76
N ALA A 232 -26.40 -19.26 -8.37
CA ALA A 232 -26.08 -20.50 -7.65
C ALA A 232 -24.70 -20.48 -6.97
N GLU A 233 -23.76 -19.75 -7.57
CA GLU A 233 -22.35 -19.67 -7.14
C GLU A 233 -22.01 -18.35 -6.45
N GLY A 234 -23.02 -17.55 -6.13
CA GLY A 234 -22.85 -16.23 -5.50
C GLY A 234 -22.29 -16.32 -4.08
N ILE A 235 -21.44 -15.36 -3.74
CA ILE A 235 -20.85 -15.22 -2.40
C ILE A 235 -20.98 -13.77 -1.92
N ASP A 236 -20.99 -13.56 -0.60
CA ASP A 236 -21.07 -12.23 -0.01
C ASP A 236 -19.85 -11.98 0.86
N LEU A 237 -18.97 -11.09 0.42
CA LEU A 237 -17.73 -10.78 1.12
C LEU A 237 -18.00 -9.68 2.15
N THR A 238 -17.20 -9.59 3.20
CA THR A 238 -17.16 -8.30 3.92
C THR A 238 -16.64 -7.19 3.02
N GLU A 239 -17.05 -5.95 3.32
CA GLU A 239 -16.56 -4.75 2.63
C GLU A 239 -15.01 -4.73 2.55
N VAL A 240 -14.33 -5.10 3.65
CA VAL A 240 -12.87 -5.19 3.68
C VAL A 240 -12.32 -6.24 2.70
N ALA A 241 -12.92 -7.43 2.61
CA ALA A 241 -12.50 -8.48 1.69
C ALA A 241 -12.77 -8.07 0.22
N MET A 242 -13.91 -7.44 -0.05
CA MET A 242 -14.23 -6.93 -1.38
C MET A 242 -13.23 -5.85 -1.84
N SER A 243 -12.89 -4.92 -0.94
CA SER A 243 -11.96 -3.83 -1.24
C SER A 243 -10.54 -4.29 -1.62
N MET A 244 -10.12 -5.47 -1.13
CA MET A 244 -8.82 -6.06 -1.47
C MET A 244 -8.78 -6.60 -2.91
N LEU A 245 -9.93 -7.02 -3.45
CA LEU A 245 -10.05 -7.52 -4.82
C LEU A 245 -10.21 -6.36 -5.80
N ASP A 246 -11.14 -5.46 -5.54
CA ASP A 246 -11.44 -4.33 -6.39
C ASP A 246 -11.52 -3.05 -5.57
N ALA A 247 -10.73 -2.03 -5.93
CA ALA A 247 -10.76 -0.73 -5.27
C ALA A 247 -11.97 0.12 -5.67
N ASN A 248 -12.65 -0.23 -6.77
CA ASN A 248 -13.83 0.48 -7.27
C ASN A 248 -15.16 -0.17 -6.85
N TYR A 249 -15.12 -1.19 -5.98
CA TYR A 249 -16.28 -2.00 -5.61
C TYR A 249 -17.49 -1.19 -5.09
N ILE A 250 -17.24 0.01 -4.53
CA ILE A 250 -18.28 0.94 -4.06
C ILE A 250 -19.18 1.41 -5.21
N PHE A 251 -18.65 1.53 -6.42
CA PHE A 251 -19.40 1.96 -7.61
C PHE A 251 -20.08 0.81 -8.33
N ASP A 252 -19.41 -0.35 -8.39
CA ASP A 252 -19.91 -1.51 -9.13
C ASP A 252 -20.89 -2.35 -8.29
N GLY A 253 -20.73 -2.35 -6.97
CA GLY A 253 -21.58 -3.08 -6.02
C GLY A 253 -21.47 -4.60 -6.06
N LYS A 254 -20.84 -5.14 -7.12
CA LYS A 254 -20.66 -6.57 -7.38
C LYS A 254 -19.54 -6.80 -8.38
N ILE A 255 -18.84 -7.92 -8.24
CA ILE A 255 -17.78 -8.35 -9.18
C ILE A 255 -17.94 -9.84 -9.49
N THR A 256 -17.57 -10.28 -10.69
CA THR A 256 -17.54 -11.71 -11.03
C THR A 256 -16.19 -12.29 -10.63
N VAL A 257 -16.19 -13.24 -9.69
CA VAL A 257 -14.97 -13.82 -9.11
C VAL A 257 -14.90 -15.32 -9.38
N GLN A 258 -13.68 -15.86 -9.34
CA GLN A 258 -13.46 -17.29 -9.16
C GLN A 258 -13.16 -17.57 -7.70
N TRP A 259 -13.74 -18.61 -7.12
CA TRP A 259 -13.47 -18.95 -5.73
C TRP A 259 -13.36 -20.46 -5.53
N THR A 260 -12.50 -20.89 -4.61
CA THR A 260 -12.18 -22.31 -4.40
C THR A 260 -12.55 -22.74 -2.98
N LEU A 261 -13.49 -23.68 -2.87
CA LEU A 261 -13.88 -24.30 -1.61
C LEU A 261 -13.00 -25.54 -1.37
N PRO A 262 -12.25 -25.62 -0.27
CA PRO A 262 -11.49 -26.82 0.06
C PRO A 262 -12.44 -27.99 0.36
N ASN A 263 -12.08 -29.17 -0.17
CA ASN A 263 -12.80 -30.42 0.05
C ASN A 263 -13.03 -30.71 1.54
#